data_AF-A0A5E4L041-F1
#
_entry.id   AF-A0A5E4L041-F1
#
_cell.length_a   1.000
_cell.length_b   1.000
_cell.length_c   1.000
_cell.angle_alpha   90.00
_cell.angle_beta   90.00
_cell.angle_gamma   90.00
#
_symmetry.space_group_name_H-M   'P 1'
#
loop_
_entity.id
_entity.type
_entity.pdbx_description
1 polymer ?
#
loop_
_entity_poly.entity_id
_entity_poly.type
_entity_poly.pdbx_seq_one_letter_code
_entity_poly.pdbx_strand_id
1 'polypeptide(L)' 'MKYLDKTLELLRDSQWHSIMFLEKEISLPNEKLNTILFFLQEHGFIEKENEKMRITPLGLRFLELSS' A
#
# COMPACT_ATOMS: atom_id res chain seq x y z
N MET A 1 8.15 -5.14 -7.99
CA MET A 1 7.22 -4.33 -8.79
C MET A 1 5.80 -4.82 -8.60
N LYS A 2 5.35 -5.94 -9.18
CA LYS A 2 3.95 -6.43 -9.09
C LYS A 2 3.23 -6.29 -7.72
N TYR A 3 3.90 -6.57 -6.61
CA TYR A 3 3.27 -6.45 -5.28
C TYR A 3 3.22 -5.03 -4.73
N LEU A 4 4.17 -4.16 -5.09
CA LEU A 4 4.11 -2.73 -4.77
C LEU A 4 2.93 -2.09 -5.50
N ASP A 5 2.85 -2.36 -6.81
CA ASP A 5 1.79 -1.85 -7.68
C ASP A 5 0.43 -2.35 -7.19
N LYS A 6 0.31 -3.65 -6.91
CA LYS A 6 -0.91 -4.25 -6.33
C LYS A 6 -1.30 -3.64 -4.98
N THR A 7 -0.34 -3.37 -4.09
CA THR A 7 -0.64 -2.70 -2.81
C THR A 7 -1.22 -1.31 -3.04
N LEU A 8 -0.65 -0.52 -3.95
CA LEU A 8 -1.15 0.82 -4.27
C LEU A 8 -2.51 0.78 -4.96
N GLU A 9 -2.73 -0.20 -5.86
CA GLU A 9 -4.04 -0.43 -6.51
C GLU A 9 -5.14 -0.73 -5.49
N LEU A 10 -4.88 -1.57 -4.49
CA LEU A 10 -5.84 -1.89 -3.42
C LEU A 10 -6.21 -0.66 -2.57
N LEU A 11 -5.32 0.35 -2.51
CA LEU A 11 -5.51 1.60 -1.76
C LEU A 11 -5.97 2.76 -2.66
N ARG A 12 -6.24 2.52 -3.96
CA ARG A 12 -6.51 3.57 -4.96
C ARG A 12 -7.71 4.45 -4.63
N ASP A 13 -8.68 3.93 -3.87
CA ASP A 13 -9.87 4.66 -3.42
C ASP A 13 -9.57 5.78 -2.41
N SER A 14 -8.30 5.91 -1.97
CA SER A 14 -7.87 6.89 -0.98
C SER A 14 -8.67 6.80 0.32
N GLN A 15 -9.16 5.62 0.67
CA GLN A 15 -9.78 5.32 1.95
C GLN A 15 -8.78 4.63 2.89
N TRP A 16 -9.12 4.60 4.17
CA TRP A 16 -8.36 3.87 5.17
C TRP A 16 -8.70 2.38 5.14
N HIS A 17 -7.70 1.55 4.87
CA HIS A 17 -7.81 0.09 4.85
C HIS A 17 -7.00 -0.53 5.97
N SER A 18 -7.48 -1.64 6.55
CA SER A 18 -6.73 -2.35 7.58
C SER A 18 -5.57 -3.16 7.00
N ILE A 19 -4.52 -3.38 7.79
CA ILE A 19 -3.42 -4.30 7.41
C ILE A 19 -3.96 -5.71 7.11
N MET A 20 -4.91 -6.19 7.92
CA MET A 20 -5.56 -7.48 7.70
C MET A 20 -6.27 -7.60 6.34
N PHE A 21 -6.80 -6.51 5.79
CA PHE A 21 -7.38 -6.53 4.44
C PHE A 21 -6.30 -6.81 3.39
N LEU A 22 -5.17 -6.11 3.48
CA LEU A 22 -4.05 -6.32 2.55
C LEU A 22 -3.43 -7.72 2.69
N GLU A 23 -3.32 -8.25 3.91
CA GLU A 23 -2.83 -9.62 4.14
C GLU A 23 -3.72 -10.68 3.45
N LYS A 24 -5.03 -10.44 3.35
CA LYS A 24 -5.95 -11.34 2.64
C LYS A 24 -5.83 -11.22 1.13
N GLU A 25 -5.72 -10.01 0.61
CA GLU A 25 -5.69 -9.74 -0.84
C GLU A 25 -4.33 -10.01 -1.48
N ILE A 26 -3.26 -9.76 -0.74
CA ILE A 26 -1.88 -9.95 -1.15
C ILE A 26 -1.41 -11.23 -0.47
N SER A 27 -1.58 -12.38 -1.14
CA SER A 27 -1.16 -13.71 -0.66
C SER A 27 0.38 -13.82 -0.52
N LEU A 28 0.95 -13.03 0.39
CA LEU A 28 2.36 -12.95 0.74
C LEU A 28 2.52 -13.28 2.23
N PRO A 29 3.67 -13.83 2.63
CA PRO A 29 4.04 -13.89 4.04
C PRO A 29 4.03 -12.49 4.67
N ASN A 30 3.52 -12.38 5.91
CA ASN A 30 3.40 -11.12 6.63
C ASN A 30 4.70 -10.31 6.68
N GLU A 31 5.85 -10.98 6.83
CA GLU A 31 7.17 -10.33 6.82
C GLU A 31 7.42 -9.56 5.50
N LYS A 32 7.12 -10.18 4.35
CA LYS A 32 7.32 -9.55 3.04
C LYS A 32 6.33 -8.40 2.81
N LEU A 33 5.07 -8.57 3.24
CA LEU A 33 4.09 -7.50 3.16
C LEU A 33 4.53 -6.30 4.02
N ASN A 34 5.00 -6.55 5.25
CA ASN A 34 5.52 -5.50 6.13
C ASN A 34 6.72 -4.76 5.50
N THR A 35 7.64 -5.47 4.83
CA THR A 35 8.73 -4.80 4.09
C THR A 35 8.21 -3.87 2.99
N ILE A 36 7.19 -4.30 2.24
CA ILE A 36 6.58 -3.49 1.19
C ILE A 36 5.89 -2.26 1.78
N LEU A 37 5.11 -2.44 2.84
CA LEU A 37 4.41 -1.35 3.51
C LEU A 37 5.39 -0.34 4.11
N PHE A 38 6.46 -0.81 4.73
CA PHE A 38 7.53 0.03 5.25
C PHE A 38 8.19 0.85 4.12
N PHE A 39 8.56 0.21 3.01
CA PHE A 39 9.13 0.91 1.86
C PHE A 39 8.19 1.99 1.31
N LEU A 40 6.91 1.68 1.11
CA LEU A 40 5.93 2.64 0.61
C LEU A 40 5.72 3.81 1.57
N GLN A 41 5.76 3.55 2.88
CA GLN A 41 5.62 4.57 3.91
C GLN A 41 6.85 5.49 3.97
N GLU A 42 8.06 4.92 3.98
CA GLU A 42 9.33 5.67 4.00
C GLU A 42 9.45 6.65 2.81
N HIS A 43 8.94 6.25 1.64
CA HIS A 43 8.90 7.09 0.45
C HIS A 43 7.67 8.00 0.35
N GLY A 44 6.79 7.99 1.36
CA GLY A 44 5.62 8.86 1.42
C GLY A 44 4.49 8.50 0.46
N PHE A 45 4.48 7.29 -0.12
CA PHE A 45 3.41 6.83 -1.01
C PHE A 45 2.16 6.39 -0.26
N ILE A 46 2.32 5.92 0.97
CA ILE A 46 1.23 5.60 1.89
C ILE A 46 1.45 6.26 3.23
N GLU A 47 0.38 6.50 3.95
CA GLU A 47 0.40 6.86 5.36
C GLU A 47 -0.20 5.73 6.19
N LYS A 48 0.28 5.60 7.42
CA LYS A 48 -0.16 4.57 8.36
C LYS A 48 -0.63 5.23 9.66
N GLU A 49 -1.80 4.83 10.11
CA GLU A 49 -2.36 5.21 11.40
C GLU A 49 -2.85 3.94 12.10
N ASN A 50 -2.21 3.59 13.23
CA ASN A 50 -2.45 2.33 13.93
C ASN A 50 -2.30 1.11 12.99
N GLU A 51 -3.35 0.30 12.86
CA GLU A 51 -3.43 -0.87 11.97
C GLU A 51 -4.12 -0.56 10.64
N LYS A 52 -4.21 0.72 10.27
CA LYS A 52 -4.79 1.17 9.00
C LYS A 52 -3.77 1.93 8.18
N MET A 53 -4.01 1.94 6.88
CA MET A 53 -3.22 2.71 5.94
C MET A 53 -4.05 3.24 4.79
N ARG A 54 -3.53 4.29 4.14
CA ARG A 54 -4.16 4.96 3.03
C ARG A 54 -3.08 5.41 2.03
N ILE A 55 -3.40 5.43 0.74
CA ILE A 55 -2.51 6.02 -0.27
C ILE A 55 -2.47 7.55 -0.12
N THR A 56 -1.29 8.14 -0.24
CA THR A 56 -1.14 9.60 -0.26
C THR A 56 -1.38 10.14 -1.69
N PRO A 57 -1.55 11.47 -1.86
CA PRO A 57 -1.57 12.06 -3.20
C PRO A 57 -0.30 11.76 -4.02
N LEU A 58 0.86 11.57 -3.37
CA LEU A 58 2.09 11.18 -4.03
C LEU A 58 2.02 9.74 -4.56
N GLY A 59 1.53 8.81 -3.73
CA GLY A 59 1.33 7.42 -4.13
C GLY A 59 0.31 7.28 -5.27
N LEU A 60 -0.76 8.07 -5.24
CA LEU A 60 -1.78 8.06 -6.28
C LEU A 60 -1.22 8.53 -7.63
N ARG A 61 -0.44 9.63 -7.65
CA ARG A 61 0.24 10.10 -8.86
C ARG A 61 1.23 9.07 -9.39
N PHE A 62 1.97 8.39 -8.52
CA PHE A 62 2.88 7.32 -8.93
C PHE A 62 2.13 6.18 -9.64
N LEU A 63 0.97 5.79 -9.11
CA LEU A 63 0.13 4.76 -9.72
C LEU A 63 -0.38 5.17 -11.12
N GLU A 64 -0.77 6.43 -11.30
CA GLU A 64 -1.22 6.97 -12.60
C GLU A 64 -0.10 7.03 -13.65
N LEU A 65 1.15 7.26 -13.25
CA LEU A 65 2.31 7.24 -14.16
C LEU A 65 2.71 5.83 -14.61
N SER A 66 2.23 4.81 -13.89
CA SER A 66 2.56 3.40 -14.10
C SER A 66 1.46 2.65 -14.87
N SER A 67 0.36 3.34 -15.22
CA SER A 67 -0.86 2.81 -15.87
C SER A 67 -0.83 2.96 -17.39
#